data_AF-A0A831P4R1-F1
#
_entry.id   AF-A0A831P4R1-F1
#
_cell.length_a   1.000
_cell.length_b   1.000
_cell.length_c   1.000
_cell.angle_alpha   90.00
_cell.angle_beta   90.00
_cell.angle_gamma   90.00
#
_symmetry.space_group_name_H-M   'P 1'
#
loop_
_entity.id
_entity.type
_entity.pdbx_description
1 polymer ?
#
loop_
_entity_poly.entity_id
_entity_poly.type
_entity_poly.pdbx_seq_one_letter_code
_entity_poly.pdbx_strand_id
1 'polypeptide(L)'
;VAGAAPEWMSEKAISIGHYFVGSGVYTVFGVTFPIVEETKFHKLLFEGLEELGFGTWDFTPDPYEMAHKMIQHIDKKRKALGIDKARERVLYDMASRREMEAAV
;
A
#
# COMPACT_ATOMS: atom_id res chain seq x y z
N VAL A 1 0.51 -1.84 4.09
CA VAL A 1 0.46 -0.45 4.59
C VAL A 1 0.11 0.48 3.45
N ALA A 2 -0.60 1.58 3.74
CA ALA A 2 -0.99 2.62 2.80
C ALA A 2 -0.91 3.99 3.51
N GLY A 3 -0.57 5.04 2.78
CA GLY A 3 -0.66 6.44 3.21
C GLY A 3 -1.90 7.09 2.63
N ALA A 4 -2.46 8.09 3.33
CA ALA A 4 -3.58 8.87 2.85
C ALA A 4 -3.47 10.33 3.30
N ALA A 5 -3.77 11.24 2.39
CA ALA A 5 -3.89 12.66 2.66
C ALA A 5 -5.23 13.16 2.07
N PRO A 6 -6.37 12.87 2.76
CA PRO A 6 -7.70 13.11 2.21
C PRO A 6 -8.00 14.60 2.00
N GLU A 7 -7.58 15.44 2.95
CA GLU A 7 -7.88 16.87 2.98
C GLU A 7 -6.59 17.70 3.03
N TRP A 8 -5.62 17.35 2.17
CA TRP A 8 -4.34 18.06 2.16
C TRP A 8 -4.50 19.50 1.66
N MET A 9 -3.84 20.44 2.34
CA MET A 9 -3.93 21.87 2.02
C MET A 9 -2.57 22.52 1.74
N SER A 10 -1.48 21.98 2.32
CA SER A 10 -0.17 22.60 2.27
C SER A 10 0.82 21.77 1.46
N GLU A 11 1.80 22.44 0.85
CA GLU A 11 2.91 21.80 0.11
C GLU A 11 3.68 20.80 1.00
N LYS A 12 3.72 21.04 2.31
CA LYS A 12 4.29 20.09 3.28
C LYS A 12 3.61 18.73 3.21
N ALA A 13 2.29 18.69 3.01
CA ALA A 13 1.55 17.44 2.89
C ALA A 13 1.90 16.69 1.60
N ILE A 14 2.11 17.41 0.49
CA ILE A 14 2.60 16.82 -0.76
C ILE A 14 3.99 16.21 -0.55
N SER A 15 4.90 16.94 0.09
CA SER A 15 6.27 16.45 0.38
C SER A 15 6.27 15.23 1.28
N ILE A 16 5.41 15.18 2.31
CA ILE A 16 5.26 14.00 3.18
C ILE A 16 4.71 12.82 2.38
N GLY A 17 3.69 13.04 1.54
CA GLY A 17 3.15 12.00 0.68
C GLY A 17 4.19 11.49 -0.33
N HIS A 18 5.02 12.37 -0.89
CA HIS A 18 6.13 11.96 -1.75
C HIS A 18 7.17 11.13 -1.00
N TYR A 19 7.51 11.52 0.22
CA TYR A 19 8.42 10.75 1.06
C TYR A 19 7.90 9.33 1.34
N PHE A 20 6.59 9.18 1.58
CA PHE A 20 5.95 7.86 1.72
C PHE A 20 6.10 7.03 0.45
N VAL A 21 5.84 7.63 -0.71
CA VAL A 21 5.96 6.96 -2.01
C VAL A 21 7.41 6.57 -2.29
N GLY A 22 8.37 7.48 -2.09
CA GLY A 22 9.80 7.17 -2.19
C GLY A 22 10.26 6.08 -1.22
N SER A 23 9.50 5.83 -0.15
CA SER A 23 9.74 4.76 0.82
C SER A 23 8.98 3.45 0.49
N GLY A 24 8.36 3.32 -0.68
CA GLY A 24 7.65 2.09 -1.08
C GLY A 24 6.17 2.02 -0.66
N VAL A 25 5.61 3.12 -0.15
CA VAL A 25 4.24 3.15 0.39
C VAL A 25 3.29 3.80 -0.63
N TYR A 26 2.28 3.05 -1.04
CA TYR A 26 1.15 3.56 -1.81
C TYR A 26 0.47 4.69 -1.04
N THR A 27 0.27 5.84 -1.68
CA THR A 27 -0.27 7.04 -1.02
C THR A 27 -1.35 7.69 -1.87
N VAL A 28 -2.54 7.86 -1.27
CA VAL A 28 -3.71 8.46 -1.93
C VAL A 28 -4.01 9.87 -1.42
N PHE A 29 -4.41 10.78 -2.31
CA PHE A 29 -4.73 12.17 -2.00
C PHE A 29 -6.17 12.51 -2.41
N GLY A 30 -6.83 13.45 -1.70
CA GLY A 30 -8.28 13.65 -1.86
C GLY A 30 -8.79 15.03 -2.27
N VAL A 31 -7.94 16.05 -2.39
CA VAL A 31 -8.42 17.41 -2.69
C VAL A 31 -8.25 17.76 -4.16
N THR A 32 -7.06 18.20 -4.52
CA THR A 32 -6.67 18.47 -5.90
C THR A 32 -5.32 17.84 -6.15
N PHE A 33 -4.85 17.98 -7.38
CA PHE A 33 -3.53 17.55 -7.75
C PHE A 33 -2.90 18.59 -8.66
N PRO A 34 -1.77 19.23 -8.29
CA PRO A 34 -1.14 20.25 -9.12
C PRO A 34 -0.32 19.59 -10.25
N ILE A 35 -0.97 18.77 -11.06
CA ILE A 35 -0.36 18.08 -12.21
C ILE A 35 -1.17 18.34 -13.47
N VAL A 36 -0.50 18.15 -14.60
CA VAL A 36 -1.14 18.14 -15.92
C VAL A 36 -1.26 16.68 -16.35
N GLU A 37 -2.49 16.24 -16.61
CA GLU A 37 -2.77 14.92 -17.18
C GLU A 37 -2.05 14.72 -18.52
N GLU A 38 -1.92 13.48 -18.96
CA GLU A 38 -1.27 13.10 -20.23
C GLU A 38 0.23 13.50 -20.36
N THR A 39 0.85 13.97 -19.28
CA THR A 39 2.29 14.28 -19.26
C THR A 39 3.12 13.05 -18.90
N LYS A 40 4.39 13.04 -19.34
CA LYS A 40 5.37 12.02 -18.89
C LYS A 40 5.52 12.01 -17.37
N PHE A 41 5.40 13.18 -16.74
CA PHE A 41 5.48 13.31 -15.29
C PHE A 41 4.25 12.70 -14.59
N HIS A 42 3.05 12.97 -15.10
CA HIS A 42 1.83 12.30 -14.63
C HIS A 42 1.98 10.78 -14.73
N LYS A 43 2.39 10.25 -15.89
CA LYS A 43 2.59 8.82 -16.07
C LYS A 43 3.64 8.24 -15.11
N LEU A 44 4.73 8.96 -14.88
CA LEU A 44 5.76 8.54 -13.93
C LEU A 44 5.17 8.39 -12.52
N LEU A 45 4.40 9.37 -12.03
CA LEU A 45 3.89 9.38 -10.66
C LEU A 45 2.89 8.25 -10.36
N PHE A 46 2.00 7.94 -11.32
CA PHE A 46 0.90 6.99 -11.12
C PHE A 46 1.23 5.55 -11.57
N GLU A 47 2.17 5.37 -12.50
CA GLU A 47 2.53 4.04 -13.04
C GLU A 47 4.03 3.77 -12.90
N GLY A 48 4.86 4.70 -13.37
CA GLY A 48 6.31 4.46 -13.49
C GLY A 48 7.05 4.26 -12.16
N LEU A 49 6.60 4.88 -11.07
CA LEU A 49 7.22 4.69 -9.75
C LEU A 49 7.03 3.26 -9.22
N GLU A 50 5.89 2.63 -9.46
CA GLU A 50 5.65 1.23 -9.05
C GLU A 50 6.59 0.27 -9.81
N GLU A 51 6.84 0.52 -11.11
CA GLU A 51 7.78 -0.26 -11.93
C GLU A 51 9.22 -0.17 -11.42
N LEU A 52 9.59 0.96 -10.83
CA LEU A 52 10.90 1.18 -10.21
C LEU A 52 11.01 0.59 -8.79
N GLY A 53 9.94 -0.03 -8.27
CA GLY A 53 9.91 -0.63 -6.94
C GLY A 53 9.58 0.37 -5.81
N PHE A 54 9.18 1.59 -6.14
CA PHE A 54 8.68 2.57 -5.18
C PHE A 54 7.19 2.36 -4.91
N GLY A 55 6.63 3.20 -4.03
CA GLY A 55 5.19 3.36 -3.93
C GLY A 55 4.63 4.01 -5.18
N THR A 56 3.31 4.13 -5.25
CA THR A 56 2.64 4.91 -6.30
C THR A 56 1.71 5.95 -5.69
N TRP A 57 1.48 7.00 -6.46
CA TRP A 57 0.53 8.05 -6.16
C TRP A 57 -0.85 7.60 -6.63
N ASP A 58 -1.89 7.95 -5.88
CA ASP A 58 -3.28 7.82 -6.33
C ASP A 58 -4.07 9.04 -5.88
N PHE A 59 -5.19 9.28 -6.55
CA PHE A 59 -6.07 10.41 -6.32
C PHE A 59 -7.53 9.97 -6.44
N THR A 60 -8.34 10.38 -5.47
CA THR A 60 -9.80 10.39 -5.62
C THR A 60 -10.42 11.41 -4.65
N PRO A 61 -11.34 12.26 -5.12
CA PRO A 61 -12.06 13.18 -4.26
C PRO A 61 -13.16 12.50 -3.42
N ASP A 62 -13.55 11.27 -3.74
CA ASP A 62 -14.56 10.53 -2.98
C ASP A 62 -13.91 9.79 -1.79
N PRO A 63 -14.27 10.12 -0.54
CA PRO A 63 -13.72 9.45 0.64
C PRO A 63 -14.06 7.96 0.69
N TYR A 64 -15.18 7.52 0.13
CA TYR A 64 -15.54 6.10 0.09
C TYR A 64 -14.67 5.34 -0.91
N GLU A 65 -14.49 5.89 -2.12
CA GLU A 65 -13.55 5.34 -3.09
C GLU A 65 -12.12 5.31 -2.52
N MET A 66 -11.70 6.35 -1.81
CA MET A 66 -10.39 6.40 -1.16
C MET A 66 -10.20 5.23 -0.18
N ALA A 67 -11.19 4.98 0.67
CA ALA A 67 -11.18 3.86 1.60
C ALA A 67 -11.10 2.52 0.87
N HIS A 68 -11.89 2.33 -0.19
CA HIS A 68 -11.86 1.13 -1.00
C HIS A 68 -10.51 0.90 -1.66
N LYS A 69 -9.90 1.93 -2.27
CA LYS A 69 -8.56 1.85 -2.86
C LYS A 69 -7.50 1.44 -1.85
N MET A 70 -7.53 2.01 -0.63
CA MET A 70 -6.61 1.62 0.45
C MET A 70 -6.79 0.16 0.87
N ILE A 71 -8.04 -0.29 1.07
CA ILE A 71 -8.34 -1.68 1.45
C ILE A 71 -7.86 -2.63 0.35
N GLN A 72 -8.17 -2.35 -0.92
CA GLN A 72 -7.72 -3.14 -2.06
C GLN A 72 -6.18 -3.22 -2.13
N HIS A 73 -5.48 -2.11 -1.90
CA HIS A 73 -4.02 -2.12 -1.84
C HIS A 73 -3.48 -3.02 -0.72
N ILE A 74 -4.07 -2.93 0.47
CA ILE A 74 -3.69 -3.76 1.62
C ILE A 74 -3.95 -5.23 1.31
N ASP A 75 -5.11 -5.57 0.77
CA ASP A 75 -5.49 -6.94 0.43
C ASP A 75 -4.59 -7.53 -0.67
N LYS A 76 -4.24 -6.75 -1.70
CA LYS A 76 -3.24 -7.14 -2.72
C LYS A 76 -1.93 -7.53 -2.05
N LYS A 77 -1.43 -6.70 -1.11
CA LYS A 77 -0.19 -6.99 -0.37
C LYS A 77 -0.33 -8.19 0.57
N ARG A 78 -1.46 -8.35 1.26
CA ARG A 78 -1.72 -9.52 2.12
C ARG A 78 -1.72 -10.81 1.32
N LYS A 79 -2.35 -10.82 0.15
CA LYS A 79 -2.37 -11.95 -0.77
C LYS A 79 -0.98 -12.28 -1.31
N ALA A 80 -0.19 -11.27 -1.68
CA ALA A 80 1.20 -11.47 -2.11
C ALA A 80 2.08 -12.08 -1.01
N LEU A 81 1.79 -11.81 0.26
CA LEU A 81 2.47 -12.36 1.43
C LEU A 81 1.87 -13.70 1.92
N GLY A 82 0.77 -14.18 1.33
CA GLY A 82 0.07 -15.40 1.77
C GLY A 82 -0.62 -15.30 3.13
N ILE A 83 -0.91 -14.08 3.61
CA ILE A 83 -1.60 -13.81 4.89
C ILE A 83 -3.06 -13.39 4.70
N ASP A 84 -3.62 -13.69 3.54
CA ASP A 84 -5.04 -13.53 3.20
C ASP A 84 -5.94 -14.57 3.89
N LYS A 85 -5.36 -15.70 4.31
CA LYS A 85 -6.08 -16.78 4.98
C LYS A 85 -5.87 -16.75 6.49
N ALA A 86 -6.92 -17.10 7.24
CA ALA A 86 -6.77 -17.40 8.65
C ALA A 86 -5.85 -18.62 8.81
N ARG A 87 -4.74 -18.46 9.52
CA ARG A 87 -3.82 -19.56 9.84
C ARG A 87 -4.62 -20.60 10.62
N GLU A 88 -4.56 -21.85 10.20
CA GLU A 88 -5.20 -22.95 10.92
C GLU A 88 -4.64 -23.00 12.34
N ARG A 89 -5.51 -22.90 13.35
CA ARG A 89 -5.11 -22.96 14.75
C ARG A 89 -4.89 -24.42 15.11
N VAL A 90 -3.71 -24.94 14.80
CA VAL A 90 -3.32 -26.31 15.14
C VAL A 90 -2.86 -26.34 16.60
N LEU A 91 -3.52 -27.16 17.42
CA LEU A 91 -3.04 -27.47 18.77
C LEU A 91 -1.91 -28.50 18.64
N TYR A 92 -0.66 -28.03 18.73
CA TYR A 92 0.50 -28.93 18.76
C TYR A 92 0.62 -29.57 20.14
N ASP A 93 0.52 -30.90 20.18
CA ASP A 93 0.85 -31.70 21.34
C ASP A 93 2.38 -31.83 21.53
N MET A 94 2.82 -32.46 22.62
CA MET A 94 4.25 -32.60 22.91
C MET A 94 4.98 -33.53 21.92
N ALA A 95 4.27 -34.43 21.24
CA ALA A 95 4.84 -35.32 20.23
C ALA A 95 5.14 -34.56 18.94
N SER A 96 4.16 -33.81 18.43
CA SER A 96 4.29 -32.97 17.23
C SER A 96 5.33 -31.86 17.38
N ARG A 97 5.56 -31.33 18.60
CA ARG A 97 6.67 -30.41 18.87
C ARG A 97 8.06 -31.06 18.73
N ARG A 98 8.22 -32.30 19.23
CA ARG A 98 9.50 -33.03 19.15
C ARG A 98 9.87 -33.42 17.72
N GLU A 99 8.89 -33.78 16.91
CA GLU A 99 9.11 -34.11 15.49
C GLU A 99 9.53 -32.89 14.67
N MET A 100 8.96 -31.71 14.95
CA MET A 100 9.37 -30.47 14.29
C MET A 100 10.80 -30.04 14.66
N GLU A 101 11.21 -30.20 15.92
CA GLU A 101 12.59 -29.90 16.35
C GLU A 101 13.63 -30.82 15.71
N ALA A 102 13.26 -32.06 15.38
CA ALA A 102 14.14 -33.02 14.70
C ALA A 102 14.21 -32.84 13.17
N ALA A 103 13.31 -32.04 12.59
CA ALA A 103 13.21 -31.81 11.14
C ALA A 103 13.92 -30.52 10.66
N VAL A 104 14.55 -29.77 11.58
CA VAL A 104 15.38 -28.58 11.31
C VAL A 104 16.86 -28.95 11.43
#